data_AF-Q6XN78-F1
#
_entry.id   AF-Q6XN78-F1
#
_cell.length_a   1.000
_cell.length_b   1.000
_cell.length_c   1.000
_cell.angle_alpha   90.00
_cell.angle_beta   90.00
_cell.angle_gamma   90.00
#
_symmetry.space_group_name_H-M   'P 1'
#
loop_
_entity.id
_entity.type
_entity.pdbx_description
1 polymer ?
#
loop_
_entity_poly.entity_id
_entity_poly.type
_entity_poly.pdbx_seq_one_letter_code
_entity_poly.pdbx_strand_id
1 'polypeptide(L)'
;MDHNSPLDIDSVVRVLPSCTSCELEKQAGVEVTHIRPAQWALTLRDCCAGWTPTPHLVCHIHFVELVTQHLPAQCAMCGRTSRNISDVLDTAMTLGTQVPTPHRKTA
;
A
#
# COMPACT_ATOMS: atom_id res chain seq x y z
N MET A 1 15.60 -29.93 -38.53
CA MET A 1 15.90 -28.48 -38.48
C MET A 1 14.83 -27.78 -37.65
N ASP A 2 14.74 -28.21 -36.40
CA ASP A 2 14.63 -27.42 -35.16
C ASP A 2 14.23 -25.95 -35.33
N HIS A 3 12.93 -25.67 -35.27
CA HIS A 3 12.40 -24.32 -35.05
C HIS A 3 12.14 -24.16 -33.56
N ASN A 4 13.22 -24.13 -32.77
CA ASN A 4 13.15 -23.86 -31.34
C ASN A 4 13.27 -22.35 -31.15
N SER A 5 12.18 -21.62 -31.43
CA SER A 5 12.09 -20.21 -31.06
C SER A 5 12.18 -20.11 -29.53
N PRO A 6 13.13 -19.35 -28.97
CA PRO A 6 13.12 -19.06 -27.54
C PRO A 6 11.81 -18.32 -27.28
N LEU A 7 10.96 -18.87 -26.41
CA LEU A 7 9.91 -18.07 -25.79
C LEU A 7 10.63 -16.93 -25.08
N ASP A 8 10.35 -15.70 -25.50
CA ASP A 8 10.84 -14.47 -24.91
C ASP A 8 10.26 -14.33 -23.50
N ILE A 9 10.94 -14.92 -22.52
CA ILE A 9 10.54 -14.95 -21.10
C ILE A 9 11.04 -13.68 -20.36
N ASP A 10 11.48 -12.63 -21.05
CA ASP A 10 12.20 -11.53 -20.39
C ASP A 10 11.37 -10.25 -20.16
N SER A 11 10.07 -10.39 -19.91
CA SER A 11 9.28 -9.30 -19.34
C SER A 11 8.41 -9.80 -18.20
N VAL A 12 9.05 -10.04 -17.05
CA VAL A 12 8.33 -10.10 -15.77
C VAL A 12 7.76 -8.71 -15.51
N VAL A 13 6.53 -8.47 -15.95
CA VAL A 13 5.79 -7.26 -15.60
C VAL A 13 5.59 -7.28 -14.09
N ARG A 14 6.35 -6.45 -13.36
CA ARG A 14 6.12 -6.23 -11.93
C ARG A 14 4.80 -5.48 -11.79
N VAL A 15 3.71 -6.22 -11.63
CA VAL A 15 2.42 -5.66 -11.25
C VAL A 15 2.50 -5.36 -9.75
N LEU A 16 2.64 -4.09 -9.41
CA LEU A 16 2.46 -3.67 -8.02
C LEU A 16 0.98 -3.84 -7.66
N PRO A 17 0.66 -4.44 -6.49
CA PRO A 17 -0.72 -4.56 -6.05
C PRO A 17 -1.35 -3.18 -5.85
N SER A 18 -2.67 -3.09 -5.99
CA SER A 18 -3.41 -1.85 -5.78
C SER A 18 -3.37 -1.38 -4.32
N CYS A 19 -3.47 -0.07 -4.11
CA CYS A 19 -3.70 0.52 -2.80
C CYS A 19 -5.13 0.21 -2.31
N THR A 20 -5.24 -0.48 -1.16
CA THR A 20 -6.51 -0.81 -0.51
C THR A 20 -7.31 0.45 -0.13
N SER A 21 -6.66 1.52 0.34
CA SER A 21 -7.35 2.75 0.72
C SER A 21 -7.94 3.48 -0.49
N CYS A 22 -7.25 3.53 -1.63
CA CYS A 22 -7.81 4.07 -2.88
C CYS A 22 -9.05 3.28 -3.33
N GLU A 23 -9.04 1.96 -3.18
CA GLU A 23 -10.17 1.11 -3.53
C GLU A 23 -11.38 1.36 -2.63
N LEU A 24 -11.16 1.52 -1.32
CA LEU A 24 -12.19 1.85 -0.34
C LEU A 24 -12.80 3.24 -0.58
N GLU A 25 -11.97 4.25 -0.85
CA GLU A 25 -12.43 5.60 -1.20
C GLU A 25 -13.33 5.59 -2.44
N LYS A 26 -12.92 4.86 -3.49
CA LYS A 26 -13.72 4.69 -4.70
C LYS A 26 -15.06 4.00 -4.39
N GLN A 27 -15.06 2.96 -3.56
CA GLN A 27 -16.28 2.27 -3.13
C GLN A 27 -17.20 3.16 -2.29
N ALA A 28 -16.63 4.10 -1.52
CA ALA A 28 -17.36 5.08 -0.74
C ALA A 28 -17.87 6.28 -1.56
N GLY A 29 -17.62 6.31 -2.88
CA GLY A 29 -18.09 7.37 -3.77
C GLY A 29 -17.21 8.62 -3.79
N VAL A 30 -15.99 8.56 -3.24
CA VAL A 30 -14.99 9.62 -3.39
C VAL A 30 -14.48 9.62 -4.83
N GLU A 31 -14.30 10.80 -5.42
CA GLU A 31 -13.75 10.93 -6.77
C GLU A 31 -12.26 10.53 -6.78
N VAL A 32 -12.00 9.26 -7.04
CA VAL A 32 -10.65 8.71 -7.20
C VAL A 32 -10.35 8.60 -8.70
N THR A 33 -9.55 9.53 -9.22
CA THR A 33 -9.17 9.57 -10.65
C THR A 33 -8.37 8.35 -11.09
N HIS A 34 -7.58 7.75 -10.18
CA HIS A 34 -6.80 6.55 -10.43
C HIS A 34 -6.49 5.81 -9.11
N ILE A 35 -6.55 4.49 -9.13
CA ILE A 35 -6.08 3.65 -8.02
C ILE A 35 -4.55 3.57 -8.11
N ARG A 36 -3.87 4.04 -7.07
CA ARG A 36 -2.39 4.07 -7.03
C ARG A 36 -1.84 2.68 -6.68
N PRO A 37 -0.64 2.33 -7.19
CA PRO A 37 0.05 1.12 -6.75
C PRO A 37 0.45 1.24 -5.28
N ALA A 38 0.37 0.14 -4.55
CA ALA A 38 0.86 0.04 -3.19
C ALA A 38 2.39 0.08 -3.16
N GLN A 39 2.91 0.83 -2.20
CA GLN A 39 4.34 1.00 -1.94
C GLN A 39 4.69 0.59 -0.51
N TRP A 40 3.69 0.41 0.34
CA TRP A 40 3.80 0.02 1.73
C TRP A 40 2.89 -1.16 2.03
N ALA A 41 3.39 -2.11 2.79
CA ALA A 41 2.58 -3.08 3.49
C ALA A 41 2.56 -2.71 4.98
N LEU A 42 1.35 -2.57 5.52
CA LEU A 42 1.09 -2.16 6.87
C LEU A 42 0.32 -3.26 7.60
N THR A 43 0.50 -3.32 8.92
CA THR A 43 -0.45 -3.99 9.80
C THR A 43 -1.12 -2.94 10.65
N LEU A 44 -2.44 -2.77 10.49
CA LEU A 44 -3.23 -1.79 11.24
C LEU A 44 -4.06 -2.51 12.31
N ARG A 45 -4.22 -1.88 13.47
CA ARG A 45 -5.06 -2.37 14.56
C ARG A 45 -6.37 -1.62 14.55
N ASP A 46 -7.47 -2.35 14.30
CA ASP A 46 -8.79 -1.74 14.35
C ASP A 46 -9.34 -1.74 15.78
N CYS A 47 -9.49 -0.55 16.34
CA CYS A 47 -10.06 -0.31 17.66
C CYS A 47 -11.52 -0.81 17.81
N CYS A 48 -12.27 -0.94 16.70
CA CYS A 48 -13.64 -1.46 16.66
C CYS A 48 -13.66 -3.00 16.62
N ALA A 49 -12.68 -3.62 15.96
CA ALA A 49 -12.52 -5.07 15.88
C ALA A 49 -11.60 -5.64 16.98
N GLY A 50 -11.62 -5.05 18.18
CA GLY A 50 -10.87 -5.56 19.33
C GLY A 50 -9.34 -5.46 19.21
N TRP A 51 -8.84 -4.50 18.42
CA TRP A 51 -7.42 -4.32 18.10
C TRP A 51 -6.81 -5.46 17.29
N THR A 52 -7.63 -6.21 16.55
CA THR A 52 -7.17 -7.28 15.67
C THR A 52 -6.24 -6.68 14.60
N PRO A 53 -4.98 -7.12 14.51
CA PRO A 53 -4.05 -6.65 13.47
C PRO A 53 -4.51 -7.14 12.09
N THR A 54 -4.69 -6.22 11.16
CA THR A 54 -5.17 -6.47 9.79
C THR A 54 -4.13 -5.98 8.78
N PRO A 55 -3.76 -6.80 7.78
CA PRO A 55 -2.80 -6.40 6.77
C PRO A 55 -3.45 -5.45 5.74
N HIS A 56 -2.72 -4.39 5.37
CA HIS A 56 -3.13 -3.43 4.34
C HIS A 56 -1.98 -3.15 3.37
N LEU A 57 -2.31 -2.98 2.10
CA LEU A 57 -1.37 -2.51 1.08
C LEU A 57 -1.75 -1.08 0.71
N VAL A 58 -0.86 -0.12 0.92
CA VAL A 58 -1.18 1.29 0.70
C VAL A 58 -0.14 1.99 -0.18
N CYS A 59 -0.60 2.97 -0.95
CA CYS A 59 0.28 3.87 -1.68
C CYS A 59 1.00 4.81 -0.71
N HIS A 60 2.06 5.49 -1.16
CA HIS A 60 2.81 6.41 -0.31
C HIS A 60 1.97 7.56 0.25
N ILE A 61 0.98 8.07 -0.50
CA ILE A 61 0.12 9.16 -0.04
C ILE A 61 -0.71 8.72 1.18
N HIS A 62 -1.42 7.59 1.08
CA HIS A 62 -2.19 7.03 2.19
C HIS A 62 -1.33 6.63 3.39
N PHE A 63 -0.08 6.20 3.16
CA PHE A 63 0.87 6.01 4.26
C PHE A 63 1.21 7.33 4.96
N VAL A 64 1.52 8.38 4.21
CA VAL A 64 1.84 9.71 4.78
C VAL A 64 0.65 10.26 5.55
N GLU A 65 -0.56 10.19 5.00
CA GLU A 65 -1.79 10.62 5.68
C GLU A 65 -1.99 9.89 7.01
N LEU A 66 -1.77 8.56 7.04
CA LEU A 66 -1.84 7.77 8.26
C LEU A 66 -0.84 8.25 9.32
N VAL A 67 0.44 8.43 8.97
CA VAL A 67 1.48 8.75 9.96
C VAL A 67 1.53 10.23 10.34
N THR A 68 0.94 11.10 9.53
CA THR A 68 0.81 12.55 9.80
C THR A 68 -0.52 12.94 10.42
N GLN A 69 -1.40 11.96 10.70
CA GLN A 69 -2.68 12.21 11.35
C GLN A 69 -2.49 12.93 12.69
N HIS A 70 -3.39 13.86 12.99
CA HIS A 70 -3.37 14.57 14.27
C HIS A 70 -3.83 13.63 15.39
N LEU A 71 -2.95 13.42 16.38
CA LEU A 71 -3.23 12.63 17.57
C LEU A 71 -3.15 13.51 18.82
N PRO A 72 -3.97 13.26 19.87
CA PRO A 72 -4.91 12.15 19.99
C PRO A 72 -6.15 12.29 19.10
N ALA A 73 -6.65 11.16 18.59
CA ALA A 73 -7.88 11.09 17.79
C ALA A 73 -8.87 10.10 18.41
N GLN A 74 -10.16 10.45 18.38
CA GLN A 74 -11.23 9.57 18.83
C GLN A 74 -11.90 8.88 17.63
N CYS A 75 -12.03 7.55 17.69
CA CYS A 75 -12.76 6.79 16.70
C CYS A 75 -14.24 7.19 16.72
N ALA A 76 -14.77 7.65 15.59
CA ALA A 76 -16.17 8.06 15.45
C ALA A 76 -17.16 6.89 15.67
N MET A 77 -16.72 5.64 15.49
CA MET A 77 -17.58 4.45 15.59
C MET A 77 -17.68 3.90 17.01
N CYS A 78 -16.54 3.71 17.70
CA CYS A 78 -16.50 3.06 19.02
C CYS A 78 -16.11 3.98 20.18
N GLY A 79 -15.78 5.26 19.91
CA GLY A 79 -15.40 6.24 20.92
C GLY A 79 -14.03 6.02 21.57
N ARG A 80 -13.26 4.99 21.18
CA ARG A 80 -11.90 4.78 21.69
C ARG A 80 -10.95 5.86 21.16
N THR A 81 -9.99 6.25 21.99
CA THR A 81 -8.97 7.25 21.66
C THR A 81 -7.65 6.58 21.34
N SER A 82 -7.10 6.86 20.17
CA SER A 82 -5.69 6.61 19.85
C SER A 82 -4.89 7.83 20.26
N ARG A 83 -3.89 7.64 21.12
CA ARG A 83 -3.03 8.71 21.65
C ARG A 83 -1.76 8.87 20.83
N ASN A 84 -1.29 7.80 20.22
CA ASN A 84 -0.06 7.74 19.45
C ASN A 84 -0.25 6.84 18.23
N ILE A 85 0.67 6.95 17.26
CA ILE A 85 0.57 6.21 16.01
C ILE A 85 0.66 4.70 16.22
N SER A 86 1.43 4.25 17.23
CA SER A 86 1.57 2.83 17.58
C SER A 86 0.29 2.19 18.15
N ASP A 87 -0.69 2.99 18.57
CA ASP A 87 -2.01 2.45 18.93
C ASP A 87 -2.74 1.92 17.69
N VAL A 88 -2.46 2.48 16.50
CA VAL A 88 -3.15 2.16 15.24
C VAL A 88 -2.27 1.37 14.27
N LEU A 89 -0.98 1.69 14.19
CA LEU A 89 -0.02 1.09 13.27
C LEU A 89 0.92 0.16 14.02
N ASP A 90 0.83 -1.14 13.73
CA ASP A 90 1.66 -2.18 14.35
C ASP A 90 3.00 -2.33 13.62
N THR A 91 2.95 -2.50 12.30
CA THR A 91 4.14 -2.67 11.46
C THR A 91 3.98 -1.93 10.14
N ALA A 92 5.10 -1.47 9.58
CA ALA A 92 5.17 -0.85 8.26
C ALA A 92 6.44 -1.30 7.53
N MET A 93 6.29 -1.76 6.29
CA MET A 93 7.41 -2.15 5.43
C MET A 93 7.22 -1.64 4.00
N THR A 94 8.30 -1.21 3.36
CA THR A 94 8.27 -0.78 1.96
C THR A 94 8.22 -2.01 1.03
N LEU A 95 7.37 -1.99 0.00
CA LEU A 95 7.19 -3.07 -0.97
C LEU A 95 8.25 -3.09 -2.10
N GLY A 96 9.34 -2.34 -1.93
CA GLY A 96 10.48 -2.28 -2.84
C GLY A 96 10.71 -0.89 -3.42
N THR A 97 11.94 -0.39 -3.30
CA THR A 97 12.46 0.70 -4.13
C THR A 97 12.64 0.19 -5.55
N GLN A 98 12.27 0.97 -6.56
CA GLN A 98 12.73 0.72 -7.92
C GLN A 98 14.26 0.55 -7.87
N VAL A 99 14.78 -0.63 -8.21
CA VAL A 99 16.19 -0.72 -8.61
C VAL A 99 16.24 -0.07 -9.99
N PRO A 100 16.95 1.05 -10.18
CA PRO A 100 17.13 1.60 -11.52
C PRO A 100 17.80 0.51 -12.35
N THR A 101 17.13 0.01 -13.37
CA THR A 101 17.78 -0.83 -14.38
C THR A 101 18.87 0.04 -15.01
N PRO A 102 20.15 -0.39 -14.99
CA PRO A 102 21.17 0.33 -15.74
C PRO A 102 20.77 0.24 -17.21
N HIS A 103 20.43 1.38 -17.81
CA HIS A 103 20.28 1.48 -19.26
C HIS A 103 21.59 1.00 -19.89
N ARG A 104 21.57 -0.20 -20.47
CA ARG A 104 22.63 -0.70 -21.33
C ARG A 104 22.67 0.21 -22.55
N LYS A 105 23.57 1.19 -22.56
CA LYS A 105 23.98 1.91 -23.77
C LYS A 105 24.67 0.89 -24.67
N THR A 106 23.95 0.36 -25.66
CA THR A 106 24.59 -0.20 -26.85
C THR A 106 25.21 0.96 -27.62
N ALA A 107 26.54 1.04 -27.56
CA ALA A 107 27.36 1.72 -28.56
C ALA A 107 27.53 0.81 -29.78
#